data_AF-A0A1Q6LKL8-F1
#
_entry.id   AF-A0A1Q6LKL8-F1
#
_cell.length_a   1.000
_cell.length_b   1.000
_cell.length_c   1.000
_cell.angle_alpha   90.00
_cell.angle_beta   90.00
_cell.angle_gamma   90.00
#
_symmetry.space_group_name_H-M   'P 1'
#
loop_
_entity.id
_entity.type
_entity.pdbx_description
1 polymer ?
#
loop_
_entity_poly.entity_id
_entity_poly.type
_entity_poly.pdbx_seq_one_letter_code
_entity_poly.pdbx_strand_id
1 'polypeptide(L)'
;MKASEYWKRRTVDLERLLQARTTATMVEVNRMYAQGVEQINAQIERILRRYVKNGQISQAYALQLLSAGQTAQERERLLEQLQKTKEPQARRELIAMLDAPAYADRISRLQALQNAIRAEAVAMGVREERLAKARLADTFKQAYYRTVFNDQKQNGLYDFRLISDRRVQAALTHKWSGKNYSDRVWNNNAAFCKRLQRTIEVGCMTGMTLHDMEERLLEDCIGADSDSGQRYCASRLIRTEVNHFSNQGFLEGYKAAGITRYRFMATLDLRTSAVCRQLDGKTFLVEEAKAGENLPPMHPFCRSITVPVVSNRPGTRWARDPVTGKSMTVPADMTYAQWYEKYVEKRDLGLTEEEEYAMNSWVSSDFYPINEKLRQGIELTSEEKSAITNLDRALEKFPRYNGPVKRSLVISDPTELQRFVNTHTVGNTVTYNEYIAATCGKTYNPDAEVQIYIPQCKNGRDIRSFNTGEQEILYARGSSFVVSKVVRKGYKVMVCLHEK
;
A
#
# COMPACT_ATOMS: atom_id res chain seq x y z
N MET A 1 14.37 -4.68 -33.87
CA MET A 1 13.11 -5.29 -33.39
C MET A 1 11.99 -4.26 -33.53
N LYS A 2 10.81 -4.62 -34.06
CA LYS A 2 9.68 -3.67 -34.13
C LYS A 2 9.22 -3.32 -32.71
N ALA A 3 8.80 -2.07 -32.46
CA ALA A 3 8.42 -1.62 -31.11
C ALA A 3 7.34 -2.49 -30.46
N SER A 4 6.35 -2.96 -31.23
CA SER A 4 5.32 -3.88 -30.75
C SER A 4 5.87 -5.23 -30.27
N GLU A 5 6.91 -5.75 -30.90
CA GLU A 5 7.51 -7.04 -30.57
C GLU A 5 8.41 -6.93 -29.34
N TYR A 6 9.15 -5.82 -29.22
CA TYR A 6 9.90 -5.47 -28.02
C TYR A 6 9.01 -5.46 -26.78
N TRP A 7 7.91 -4.70 -26.85
CA TRP A 7 6.98 -4.59 -25.74
C TRP A 7 6.29 -5.90 -25.42
N LYS A 8 5.87 -6.67 -26.44
CA LYS A 8 5.32 -8.02 -26.23
C LYS A 8 6.29 -8.90 -25.43
N ARG A 9 7.56 -8.96 -25.84
CA ARG A 9 8.59 -9.77 -25.15
C ARG A 9 8.80 -9.28 -23.71
N ARG A 10 8.98 -7.97 -23.51
CA ARG A 10 9.23 -7.40 -22.18
C ARG A 10 8.07 -7.58 -21.21
N THR A 11 6.83 -7.42 -21.68
CA THR A 11 5.65 -7.65 -20.83
C THR A 11 5.50 -9.13 -20.50
N VAL A 12 5.78 -10.05 -21.42
CA VAL A 12 5.77 -11.50 -21.14
C VAL A 12 6.85 -11.88 -20.11
N ASP A 13 8.08 -11.36 -20.25
CA ASP A 13 9.15 -11.61 -19.28
C ASP A 13 8.77 -11.09 -17.88
N LEU A 14 8.11 -9.94 -17.82
CA LEU A 14 7.63 -9.33 -16.58
C LEU A 14 6.47 -10.14 -15.97
N GLU A 15 5.51 -10.56 -16.78
CA GLU A 15 4.44 -11.45 -16.34
C GLU A 15 5.01 -12.71 -15.69
N ARG A 16 5.98 -13.37 -16.34
CA ARG A 16 6.59 -14.61 -15.83
C ARG A 16 7.25 -14.39 -14.48
N LEU A 17 7.98 -13.28 -14.34
CA LEU A 17 8.61 -12.90 -13.08
C LEU A 17 7.57 -12.68 -11.98
N LEU A 18 6.48 -11.98 -12.28
CA LEU A 18 5.40 -11.73 -11.32
C LEU A 18 4.68 -13.03 -10.94
N GLN A 19 4.40 -13.92 -11.89
CA GLN A 19 3.81 -15.24 -11.60
C GLN A 19 4.73 -16.08 -10.73
N ALA A 20 6.03 -16.19 -11.05
CA ALA A 20 6.97 -16.99 -10.27
C ALA A 20 7.01 -16.52 -8.80
N ARG A 21 7.08 -15.20 -8.58
CA ARG A 21 7.03 -14.58 -7.25
C ARG A 21 5.69 -14.80 -6.54
N THR A 22 4.58 -14.76 -7.27
CA THR A 22 3.24 -15.02 -6.75
C THR A 22 3.08 -16.46 -6.31
N THR A 23 3.54 -17.41 -7.14
CA THR A 23 3.55 -18.83 -6.81
C THR A 23 4.35 -19.10 -5.54
N ALA A 24 5.51 -18.48 -5.37
CA ALA A 24 6.30 -18.61 -4.13
C ALA A 24 5.51 -18.14 -2.90
N THR A 25 4.84 -16.98 -2.97
CA THR A 25 3.97 -16.49 -1.88
C THR A 25 2.78 -17.42 -1.62
N MET A 26 2.15 -17.96 -2.67
CA MET A 26 1.05 -18.92 -2.52
C MET A 26 1.51 -20.22 -1.83
N VAL A 27 2.69 -20.73 -2.19
CA VAL A 27 3.29 -21.90 -1.52
C VAL A 27 3.53 -21.62 -0.04
N GLU A 28 4.04 -20.43 0.29
CA GLU A 28 4.26 -20.02 1.68
C GLU A 28 2.95 -19.94 2.48
N VAL A 29 1.91 -19.32 1.91
CA VAL A 29 0.57 -19.24 2.52
C VAL A 29 -0.05 -20.62 2.68
N ASN A 30 0.04 -21.49 1.68
CA ASN A 30 -0.48 -22.86 1.76
C ASN A 30 0.26 -23.70 2.81
N ARG A 31 1.58 -23.54 2.94
CA ARG A 31 2.38 -24.18 3.99
C ARG A 31 1.97 -23.69 5.38
N MET A 32 1.74 -22.39 5.54
CA MET A 32 1.23 -21.82 6.79
C MET A 32 -0.12 -22.43 7.18
N TYR A 33 -1.04 -22.57 6.23
CA TYR A 33 -2.33 -23.24 6.48
C TYR A 33 -2.14 -24.72 6.85
N ALA A 34 -1.19 -25.43 6.26
CA ALA A 34 -0.84 -26.80 6.64
C ALA A 34 -0.38 -26.89 8.10
N GLN A 35 0.57 -26.03 8.50
CA GLN A 35 1.07 -25.96 9.89
C GLN A 35 -0.03 -25.55 10.88
N GLY A 36 -0.97 -24.73 10.43
CA GLY A 36 -2.13 -24.32 11.21
C GLY A 36 -3.02 -25.50 11.64
N VAL A 37 -3.11 -26.54 10.82
CA VAL A 37 -3.85 -27.77 11.17
C VAL A 37 -3.16 -28.52 12.29
N GLU A 38 -1.84 -28.72 12.18
CA GLU A 38 -1.05 -29.37 13.22
C GLU A 38 -1.20 -28.63 14.57
N GLN A 39 -1.25 -27.30 14.54
CA GLN A 39 -1.48 -26.47 15.72
C GLN A 39 -2.89 -26.63 16.29
N ILE A 40 -3.91 -26.66 15.44
CA ILE A 40 -5.30 -26.92 15.86
C ILE A 40 -5.41 -28.30 16.51
N ASN A 41 -4.85 -29.34 15.88
CA ASN A 41 -4.87 -30.71 16.39
C ASN A 41 -4.14 -30.83 17.73
N ALA A 42 -2.95 -30.23 17.86
CA ALA A 42 -2.23 -30.17 19.12
C ALA A 42 -3.03 -29.46 20.23
N GLN A 43 -3.80 -28.42 19.89
CA GLN A 43 -4.67 -27.74 20.86
C GLN A 43 -5.85 -28.61 21.29
N ILE A 44 -6.51 -29.28 20.33
CA ILE A 44 -7.60 -30.23 20.62
C ILE A 44 -7.05 -31.34 21.53
N GLU A 45 -5.92 -31.94 21.18
CA GLU A 45 -5.29 -33.01 21.95
C GLU A 45 -4.90 -32.54 23.36
N ARG A 46 -4.31 -31.36 23.49
CA ARG A 46 -3.95 -30.78 24.81
C ARG A 46 -5.18 -30.57 25.70
N ILE A 47 -6.31 -30.17 25.11
CA ILE A 47 -7.57 -30.05 25.84
C ILE A 47 -8.05 -31.44 26.25
N LEU A 48 -8.01 -32.42 25.33
CA LEU A 48 -8.47 -33.79 25.58
C LEU A 48 -7.62 -34.59 26.59
N ARG A 49 -6.29 -34.46 26.56
CA ARG A 49 -5.35 -35.16 27.47
C ARG A 49 -5.62 -34.86 28.95
N ARG A 50 -6.17 -33.68 29.27
CA ARG A 50 -6.56 -33.35 30.65
C ARG A 50 -7.72 -34.22 31.16
N TYR A 51 -8.50 -34.83 30.26
CA TYR A 51 -9.68 -35.65 30.60
C TYR A 51 -9.40 -37.15 30.59
N VAL A 52 -8.40 -37.61 29.84
CA VAL A 52 -8.02 -39.04 29.78
C VAL A 52 -7.18 -39.46 31.00
N LYS A 53 -6.78 -38.52 31.87
CA LYS A 53 -5.73 -38.72 32.90
C LYS A 53 -6.01 -39.79 33.99
N ASN A 54 -7.20 -40.40 34.02
CA ASN A 54 -7.52 -41.54 34.89
C ASN A 54 -7.97 -42.81 34.15
N GLY A 55 -7.82 -42.89 32.81
CA GLY A 55 -8.02 -44.12 32.04
C GLY A 55 -9.45 -44.69 31.97
N GLN A 56 -10.46 -43.99 32.50
CA GLN A 56 -11.82 -44.52 32.64
C GLN A 56 -12.73 -44.32 31.42
N ILE A 57 -12.35 -43.49 30.43
CA ILE A 57 -13.20 -43.17 29.27
C ILE A 57 -12.41 -43.06 27.96
N SER A 58 -13.02 -43.46 26.84
CA SER A 58 -12.43 -43.37 25.50
C SER A 58 -12.36 -41.91 25.00
N GLN A 59 -11.43 -41.60 24.09
CA GLN A 59 -11.31 -40.25 23.51
C GLN A 59 -12.58 -39.81 22.76
N ALA A 60 -13.24 -40.72 22.04
CA ALA A 60 -14.51 -40.46 21.36
C ALA A 60 -15.62 -40.09 22.36
N TYR A 61 -15.68 -40.79 23.49
CA TYR A 61 -16.63 -40.46 24.56
C TYR A 61 -16.27 -39.14 25.27
N ALA A 62 -14.99 -38.84 25.45
CA ALA A 62 -14.54 -37.55 25.97
C ALA A 62 -14.94 -36.37 25.05
N LEU A 63 -14.96 -36.57 23.74
CA LEU A 63 -15.44 -35.60 22.75
C LEU A 63 -16.96 -35.44 22.76
N GLN A 64 -17.73 -36.52 22.91
CA GLN A 64 -19.18 -36.45 23.14
C GLN A 64 -19.55 -35.69 24.41
N LEU A 65 -18.76 -35.83 25.47
CA LEU A 65 -18.98 -35.08 26.70
C LEU A 65 -18.77 -33.56 26.53
N LEU A 66 -18.07 -33.11 25.49
CA LEU A 66 -17.86 -31.69 25.19
C LEU A 66 -19.04 -31.07 24.41
N SER A 67 -19.85 -31.83 23.68
CA SER A 67 -20.81 -31.33 22.68
C SER A 67 -22.25 -31.10 23.16
N ALA A 68 -22.54 -31.17 24.46
CA ALA A 68 -23.91 -31.03 24.95
C ALA A 68 -24.44 -29.58 24.83
N GLY A 69 -24.81 -29.18 23.62
CA GLY A 69 -25.59 -27.97 23.33
C GLY A 69 -27.06 -28.07 23.75
N GLN A 70 -27.52 -29.25 24.19
CA GLN A 70 -28.85 -29.47 24.80
C GLN A 70 -28.97 -28.88 26.23
N THR A 71 -27.84 -28.56 26.87
CA THR A 71 -27.74 -28.35 28.31
C THR A 71 -28.46 -27.11 28.87
N ALA A 72 -28.71 -26.05 28.11
CA ALA A 72 -29.43 -24.88 28.65
C ALA A 72 -30.93 -25.18 28.86
N GLN A 73 -31.59 -25.75 27.85
CA GLN A 73 -32.99 -26.20 27.94
C GLN A 73 -33.13 -27.42 28.85
N GLU A 74 -32.21 -28.40 28.78
CA GLU A 74 -32.21 -29.55 29.70
C GLU A 74 -32.05 -29.10 31.17
N ARG A 75 -31.18 -28.12 31.45
CA ARG A 75 -30.97 -27.56 32.80
C ARG A 75 -32.24 -26.86 33.30
N GLU A 76 -32.88 -26.07 32.45
CA GLU A 76 -34.14 -25.39 32.79
C GLU A 76 -35.26 -26.41 33.05
N ARG A 77 -35.34 -27.48 32.23
CA ARG A 77 -36.28 -28.59 32.38
C ARG A 77 -36.03 -29.42 33.64
N LEU A 78 -34.77 -29.67 34.00
CA LEU A 78 -34.37 -30.35 35.24
C LEU A 78 -34.65 -29.49 36.47
N LEU A 79 -34.44 -28.18 36.40
CA LEU A 79 -34.83 -27.23 37.46
C LEU A 79 -36.36 -27.19 37.65
N GLU A 80 -37.14 -27.19 36.57
CA GLU A 80 -38.60 -27.30 36.63
C GLU A 80 -39.06 -28.64 37.21
N GLN A 81 -38.45 -29.76 36.81
CA GLN A 81 -38.74 -31.08 37.38
C GLN A 81 -38.37 -31.15 38.86
N LEU A 82 -37.24 -30.56 39.27
CA LEU A 82 -36.86 -30.48 40.67
C LEU A 82 -37.89 -29.68 41.50
N GLN A 83 -38.46 -28.59 40.97
CA GLN A 83 -39.52 -27.84 41.65
C GLN A 83 -40.81 -28.66 41.81
N LYS A 84 -41.16 -29.48 40.81
CA LYS A 84 -42.40 -30.28 40.81
C LYS A 84 -42.27 -31.60 41.58
N THR A 85 -41.06 -32.09 41.84
CA THR A 85 -40.81 -33.38 42.50
C THR A 85 -40.79 -33.22 44.02
N LYS A 86 -41.67 -33.96 44.71
CA LYS A 86 -41.80 -33.97 46.19
C LYS A 86 -41.12 -35.17 46.86
N GLU A 87 -40.85 -36.22 46.09
CA GLU A 87 -40.26 -37.47 46.58
C GLU A 87 -38.77 -37.24 46.96
N PRO A 88 -38.33 -37.56 48.21
CA PRO A 88 -37.01 -37.17 48.72
C PRO A 88 -35.82 -37.83 48.01
N GLN A 89 -35.98 -39.06 47.53
CA GLN A 89 -34.91 -39.83 46.90
C GLN A 89 -34.72 -39.37 45.45
N ALA A 90 -35.82 -39.13 44.73
CA ALA A 90 -35.79 -38.55 43.38
C ALA A 90 -35.29 -37.08 43.37
N ARG A 91 -35.63 -36.26 44.38
CA ARG A 91 -35.03 -34.91 44.52
C ARG A 91 -33.52 -34.98 44.73
N ARG A 92 -33.00 -35.93 45.51
CA ARG A 92 -31.54 -36.11 45.69
C ARG A 92 -30.84 -36.45 44.39
N GLU A 93 -31.41 -37.32 43.56
CA GLU A 93 -30.84 -37.67 42.25
C GLU A 93 -30.86 -36.49 41.27
N LEU A 94 -31.96 -35.73 41.22
CA LEU A 94 -32.05 -34.52 40.39
C LEU A 94 -31.07 -33.42 40.83
N ILE A 95 -30.89 -33.25 42.15
CA ILE A 95 -29.88 -32.34 42.71
C ILE A 95 -28.47 -32.85 42.36
N ALA A 96 -28.19 -34.14 42.47
CA ALA A 96 -26.89 -34.72 42.08
C ALA A 96 -26.59 -34.57 40.57
N MET A 97 -27.61 -34.62 39.70
CA MET A 97 -27.47 -34.34 38.27
C MET A 97 -27.22 -32.85 37.97
N LEU A 98 -27.80 -31.94 38.76
CA LEU A 98 -27.62 -30.48 38.65
C LEU A 98 -26.30 -29.97 39.28
N ASP A 99 -25.87 -30.59 40.37
CA ASP A 99 -24.64 -30.29 41.13
C ASP A 99 -23.41 -31.07 40.62
N ALA A 100 -23.59 -31.98 39.65
CA ALA A 100 -22.48 -32.65 39.00
C ALA A 100 -21.51 -31.59 38.44
N PRO A 101 -20.27 -31.46 38.97
CA PRO A 101 -19.28 -30.44 38.57
C PRO A 101 -18.97 -30.50 37.07
N ALA A 102 -19.28 -31.62 36.43
CA ALA A 102 -19.09 -31.86 35.03
C ALA A 102 -19.99 -30.99 34.12
N TYR A 103 -21.18 -30.52 34.55
CA TYR A 103 -22.15 -29.89 33.63
C TYR A 103 -21.82 -28.42 33.24
N ALA A 104 -21.50 -27.55 34.19
CA ALA A 104 -21.10 -26.15 33.91
C ALA A 104 -19.67 -26.04 33.32
N ASP A 105 -18.81 -26.97 33.73
CA ASP A 105 -17.43 -27.06 33.26
C ASP A 105 -17.40 -27.53 31.78
N ARG A 106 -18.29 -28.43 31.35
CA ARG A 106 -18.44 -28.91 29.96
C ARG A 106 -18.76 -27.81 28.94
N ILE A 107 -19.71 -26.90 29.24
CA ILE A 107 -20.07 -25.77 28.35
C ILE A 107 -18.90 -24.80 28.19
N SER A 108 -18.24 -24.45 29.30
CA SER A 108 -17.04 -23.59 29.30
C SER A 108 -15.92 -24.16 28.42
N ARG A 109 -15.83 -25.50 28.30
CA ARG A 109 -14.73 -26.20 27.61
C ARG A 109 -14.89 -26.31 26.10
N LEU A 110 -16.09 -26.59 25.57
CA LEU A 110 -16.33 -26.50 24.11
C LEU A 110 -16.14 -25.07 23.64
N GLN A 111 -16.62 -24.11 24.44
CA GLN A 111 -16.44 -22.70 24.16
C GLN A 111 -14.95 -22.30 24.24
N ALA A 112 -14.18 -22.84 25.19
CA ALA A 112 -12.73 -22.67 25.23
C ALA A 112 -12.04 -23.26 23.99
N LEU A 113 -12.46 -24.44 23.51
CA LEU A 113 -11.93 -25.05 22.29
C LEU A 113 -12.28 -24.21 21.05
N GLN A 114 -13.54 -23.79 20.90
CA GLN A 114 -13.97 -22.89 19.82
C GLN A 114 -13.22 -21.56 19.84
N ASN A 115 -12.95 -21.00 21.02
CA ASN A 115 -12.17 -19.78 21.18
C ASN A 115 -10.70 -19.98 20.78
N ALA A 116 -10.12 -21.11 21.15
CA ALA A 116 -8.73 -21.42 20.82
C ALA A 116 -8.54 -21.61 19.31
N ILE A 117 -9.48 -22.32 18.67
CA ILE A 117 -9.53 -22.50 17.21
C ILE A 117 -9.76 -21.17 16.49
N ARG A 118 -10.66 -20.33 17.01
CA ARG A 118 -10.91 -19.00 16.47
C ARG A 118 -9.64 -18.15 16.56
N ALA A 119 -8.93 -18.18 17.67
CA ALA A 119 -7.67 -17.45 17.83
C ALA A 119 -6.62 -17.91 16.81
N GLU A 120 -6.50 -19.22 16.58
CA GLU A 120 -5.57 -19.76 15.58
C GLU A 120 -5.98 -19.38 14.14
N ALA A 121 -7.27 -19.46 13.81
CA ALA A 121 -7.78 -19.01 12.52
C ALA A 121 -7.50 -17.51 12.28
N VAL A 122 -7.70 -16.66 13.29
CA VAL A 122 -7.38 -15.23 13.22
C VAL A 122 -5.87 -15.03 13.03
N ALA A 123 -5.02 -15.77 13.74
CA ALA A 123 -3.57 -15.70 13.58
C ALA A 123 -3.12 -16.09 12.16
N MET A 124 -3.75 -17.09 11.54
CA MET A 124 -3.55 -17.40 10.12
C MET A 124 -4.00 -16.27 9.20
N GLY A 125 -5.14 -15.63 9.50
CA GLY A 125 -5.66 -14.48 8.75
C GLY A 125 -4.70 -13.27 8.77
N VAL A 126 -4.15 -12.93 9.94
CA VAL A 126 -3.14 -11.87 10.10
C VAL A 126 -1.89 -12.17 9.26
N ARG A 127 -1.43 -13.42 9.26
CA ARG A 127 -0.26 -13.83 8.48
C ARG A 127 -0.52 -13.79 6.98
N GLU A 128 -1.67 -14.29 6.50
CA GLU A 128 -2.09 -14.19 5.10
C GLU A 128 -2.16 -12.72 4.65
N GLU A 129 -2.80 -11.86 5.45
CA GLU A 129 -2.92 -10.43 5.18
C GLU A 129 -1.55 -9.76 5.02
N ARG A 130 -0.61 -10.05 5.93
CA ARG A 130 0.75 -9.52 5.86
C ARG A 130 1.48 -9.96 4.59
N LEU A 131 1.44 -11.26 4.27
CA LEU A 131 2.11 -11.82 3.09
C LEU A 131 1.49 -11.30 1.79
N ALA A 132 0.15 -11.25 1.73
CA ALA A 132 -0.58 -10.68 0.61
C ALA A 132 -0.22 -9.21 0.43
N LYS A 133 -0.33 -8.38 1.48
CA LYS A 133 0.01 -6.95 1.43
C LYS A 133 1.41 -6.70 0.87
N ALA A 134 2.41 -7.44 1.38
CA ALA A 134 3.79 -7.32 0.91
C ALA A 134 3.94 -7.70 -0.57
N ARG A 135 3.30 -8.79 -1.01
CA ARG A 135 3.30 -9.23 -2.41
C ARG A 135 2.59 -8.26 -3.34
N LEU A 136 1.46 -7.70 -2.93
CA LEU A 136 0.70 -6.74 -3.73
C LEU A 136 1.46 -5.42 -3.89
N ALA A 137 2.06 -4.92 -2.80
CA ALA A 137 2.92 -3.74 -2.84
C ALA A 137 4.15 -3.91 -3.75
N ASP A 138 4.88 -5.03 -3.63
CA ASP A 138 6.01 -5.35 -4.54
C ASP A 138 5.54 -5.46 -5.99
N THR A 139 4.45 -6.20 -6.25
CA THR A 139 3.89 -6.36 -7.60
C THR A 139 3.59 -5.01 -8.25
N PHE A 140 2.91 -4.11 -7.53
CA PHE A 140 2.57 -2.78 -8.04
C PHE A 140 3.81 -1.97 -8.39
N LYS A 141 4.80 -1.91 -7.49
CA LYS A 141 6.08 -1.21 -7.71
C LYS A 141 6.86 -1.83 -8.88
N GLN A 142 6.99 -3.15 -8.94
CA GLN A 142 7.70 -3.85 -10.02
C GLN A 142 7.05 -3.58 -11.38
N ALA A 143 5.72 -3.66 -11.45
CA ALA A 143 4.97 -3.41 -12.68
C ALA A 143 5.21 -1.97 -13.18
N TYR A 144 5.16 -0.98 -12.29
CA TYR A 144 5.43 0.41 -12.61
C TYR A 144 6.88 0.66 -13.07
N TYR A 145 7.85 0.38 -12.19
CA TYR A 145 9.25 0.74 -12.42
C TYR A 145 9.86 -0.03 -13.59
N ARG A 146 9.48 -1.30 -13.79
CA ARG A 146 9.93 -2.06 -14.97
C ARG A 146 9.29 -1.57 -16.26
N THR A 147 8.06 -1.05 -16.21
CA THR A 147 7.45 -0.40 -17.39
C THR A 147 8.25 0.83 -17.77
N VAL A 148 8.55 1.72 -16.82
CA VAL A 148 9.39 2.91 -17.06
C VAL A 148 10.78 2.51 -17.56
N PHE A 149 11.45 1.55 -16.93
CA PHE A 149 12.77 1.08 -17.35
C PHE A 149 12.77 0.53 -18.78
N ASN A 150 11.83 -0.35 -19.11
CA ASN A 150 11.72 -0.92 -20.46
C ASN A 150 11.44 0.17 -21.50
N ASP A 151 10.64 1.16 -21.12
CA ASP A 151 10.35 2.30 -21.98
C ASP A 151 11.59 3.17 -22.23
N GLN A 152 12.32 3.53 -21.17
CA GLN A 152 13.53 4.34 -21.25
C GLN A 152 14.66 3.64 -22.03
N LYS A 153 14.74 2.30 -21.95
CA LYS A 153 15.68 1.52 -22.76
C LYS A 153 15.45 1.68 -24.26
N GLN A 154 14.22 1.89 -24.69
CA GLN A 154 13.91 2.05 -26.11
C GLN A 154 13.86 3.53 -26.54
N ASN A 155 13.43 4.43 -25.66
CA ASN A 155 13.06 5.80 -26.03
C ASN A 155 13.94 6.89 -25.38
N GLY A 156 14.99 6.50 -24.67
CA GLY A 156 15.90 7.42 -23.97
C GLY A 156 15.46 7.73 -22.54
N LEU A 157 16.37 8.33 -21.78
CA LEU A 157 16.10 8.74 -20.40
C LEU A 157 15.16 9.94 -20.38
N TYR A 158 14.23 9.94 -19.43
CA TYR A 158 13.35 11.05 -19.12
C TYR A 158 13.06 11.06 -17.63
N ASP A 159 12.66 12.20 -17.09
CA ASP A 159 12.25 12.26 -15.69
C ASP A 159 10.85 11.64 -15.52
N PHE A 160 10.68 10.91 -14.42
CA PHE A 160 9.44 10.24 -14.06
C PHE A 160 9.24 10.36 -12.55
N ARG A 161 7.96 10.40 -12.14
CA ARG A 161 7.58 10.49 -10.73
C ARG A 161 7.85 9.16 -10.03
N LEU A 162 8.46 9.17 -8.85
CA LEU A 162 8.55 7.96 -8.03
C LEU A 162 7.17 7.63 -7.44
N ILE A 163 6.86 6.34 -7.31
CA ILE A 163 5.68 5.92 -6.56
C ILE A 163 6.04 6.01 -5.07
N SER A 164 5.33 6.88 -4.35
CA SER A 164 5.40 6.93 -2.91
C SER A 164 4.63 5.79 -2.24
N ASP A 165 5.04 5.45 -1.03
CA ASP A 165 4.38 4.41 -0.23
C ASP A 165 2.92 4.74 0.04
N ARG A 166 2.59 6.01 0.27
CA ARG A 166 1.20 6.47 0.41
C ARG A 166 0.36 6.12 -0.81
N ARG A 167 0.89 6.29 -2.01
CA ARG A 167 0.17 5.95 -3.25
C ARG A 167 -0.02 4.45 -3.40
N VAL A 168 0.95 3.64 -2.96
CA VAL A 168 0.79 2.17 -2.89
C VAL A 168 -0.30 1.81 -1.88
N GLN A 169 -0.29 2.38 -0.67
CA GLN A 169 -1.32 2.11 0.34
C GLN A 169 -2.71 2.57 -0.12
N ALA A 170 -2.81 3.71 -0.80
CA ALA A 170 -4.05 4.19 -1.39
C ALA A 170 -4.59 3.20 -2.44
N ALA A 171 -3.72 2.66 -3.31
CA ALA A 171 -4.12 1.63 -4.27
C ALA A 171 -4.58 0.34 -3.56
N LEU A 172 -3.86 -0.09 -2.51
CA LEU A 172 -4.18 -1.30 -1.74
C LEU A 172 -5.51 -1.19 -0.97
N THR A 173 -5.83 -0.01 -0.46
CA THR A 173 -7.06 0.23 0.32
C THR A 173 -8.27 0.56 -0.56
N HIS A 174 -8.04 0.96 -1.81
CA HIS A 174 -9.09 1.24 -2.78
C HIS A 174 -9.99 0.01 -3.03
N LYS A 175 -11.30 0.23 -2.98
CA LYS A 175 -12.29 -0.81 -3.23
C LYS A 175 -12.51 -0.98 -4.73
N TRP A 176 -12.01 -2.07 -5.28
CA TRP A 176 -12.26 -2.43 -6.68
C TRP A 176 -13.23 -3.62 -6.69
N SER A 177 -14.27 -3.64 -7.52
CA SER A 177 -15.32 -4.67 -7.45
C SER A 177 -15.92 -4.82 -6.02
N GLY A 178 -16.27 -3.67 -5.42
CA GLY A 178 -16.99 -3.55 -4.14
C GLY A 178 -16.18 -3.73 -2.85
N LYS A 179 -15.00 -4.36 -2.89
CA LYS A 179 -14.16 -4.65 -1.71
C LYS A 179 -12.68 -4.41 -2.01
N ASN A 180 -11.86 -4.17 -0.99
CA ASN A 180 -10.40 -4.22 -1.15
C ASN A 180 -9.85 -5.63 -0.87
N TYR A 181 -8.54 -5.83 -1.04
CA TYR A 181 -7.93 -7.16 -0.82
C TYR A 181 -8.06 -7.62 0.64
N SER A 182 -7.88 -6.70 1.60
CA SER A 182 -7.94 -6.98 3.04
C SER A 182 -9.32 -7.46 3.45
N ASP A 183 -10.38 -6.76 3.00
CA ASP A 183 -11.76 -7.16 3.19
C ASP A 183 -11.98 -8.60 2.69
N ARG A 184 -11.38 -8.98 1.55
CA ARG A 184 -11.52 -10.33 0.98
C ARG A 184 -10.77 -11.38 1.80
N VAL A 185 -9.55 -11.08 2.28
CA VAL A 185 -8.79 -11.97 3.18
C VAL A 185 -9.62 -12.24 4.43
N TRP A 186 -10.13 -11.20 5.08
CA TRP A 186 -10.91 -11.35 6.31
C TRP A 186 -12.27 -12.03 6.10
N ASN A 187 -12.93 -11.81 4.97
CA ASN A 187 -14.15 -12.53 4.63
C ASN A 187 -13.87 -14.04 4.41
N ASN A 188 -12.79 -14.39 3.72
CA ASN A 188 -12.38 -15.78 3.55
C ASN A 188 -12.00 -16.41 4.90
N ASN A 189 -11.28 -15.67 5.74
CA ASN A 189 -10.86 -16.13 7.07
C ASN A 189 -12.05 -16.36 8.01
N ALA A 190 -13.05 -15.47 8.00
CA ALA A 190 -14.28 -15.64 8.76
C ALA A 190 -15.05 -16.88 8.31
N ALA A 191 -15.18 -17.10 7.00
CA ALA A 191 -15.80 -18.30 6.45
C ALA A 191 -15.03 -19.57 6.83
N PHE A 192 -13.69 -19.51 6.82
CA PHE A 192 -12.82 -20.60 7.27
C PHE A 192 -13.01 -20.92 8.76
N CYS A 193 -12.98 -19.91 9.63
CA CYS A 193 -13.23 -20.06 11.06
C CYS A 193 -14.59 -20.73 11.33
N LYS A 194 -15.63 -20.32 10.60
CA LYS A 194 -16.97 -20.92 10.70
C LYS A 194 -16.98 -22.40 10.27
N ARG A 195 -16.25 -22.75 9.20
CA ARG A 195 -16.10 -24.16 8.77
C ARG A 195 -15.37 -24.99 9.83
N LEU A 196 -14.26 -24.48 10.37
CA LEU A 196 -13.50 -25.14 11.44
C LEU A 196 -14.39 -25.40 12.68
N GLN A 197 -15.10 -24.38 13.16
CA GLN A 197 -15.99 -24.51 14.31
C GLN A 197 -17.08 -25.55 14.06
N ARG A 198 -17.69 -25.55 12.88
CA ARG A 198 -18.71 -26.54 12.50
C ARG A 198 -18.15 -27.97 12.46
N THR A 199 -16.96 -28.19 11.89
CA THR A 199 -16.35 -29.52 11.84
C THR A 199 -16.12 -30.07 13.25
N ILE A 200 -15.67 -29.22 14.17
CA ILE A 200 -15.45 -29.61 15.57
C ILE A 200 -16.77 -29.82 16.31
N GLU A 201 -17.76 -28.96 16.13
CA GLU A 201 -19.09 -29.15 16.72
C GLU A 201 -19.68 -30.48 16.29
N VAL A 202 -19.67 -30.78 14.99
CA VAL A 202 -20.17 -32.05 14.44
C VAL A 202 -19.36 -33.22 15.00
N GLY A 203 -18.03 -33.15 14.95
CA GLY A 203 -17.18 -34.22 15.45
C GLY A 203 -17.39 -34.51 16.93
N CYS A 204 -17.56 -33.46 17.75
CA CYS A 204 -17.89 -33.60 19.16
C CYS A 204 -19.31 -34.16 19.34
N MET A 205 -20.31 -33.75 18.55
CA MET A 205 -21.70 -34.27 18.67
C MET A 205 -21.82 -35.74 18.28
N THR A 206 -21.10 -36.18 17.25
CA THR A 206 -21.21 -37.53 16.71
C THR A 206 -20.24 -38.52 17.35
N GLY A 207 -19.30 -38.05 18.18
CA GLY A 207 -18.26 -38.88 18.79
C GLY A 207 -17.19 -39.35 17.81
N MET A 208 -16.84 -38.50 16.84
CA MET A 208 -15.69 -38.76 15.94
C MET A 208 -14.41 -38.93 16.75
N THR A 209 -13.49 -39.75 16.25
CA THR A 209 -12.14 -39.79 16.82
C THR A 209 -11.38 -38.51 16.45
N LEU A 210 -10.28 -38.24 17.16
CA LEU A 210 -9.38 -37.13 16.81
C LEU A 210 -8.85 -37.26 15.37
N HIS A 211 -8.57 -38.48 14.96
CA HIS A 211 -8.07 -38.78 13.63
C HIS A 211 -9.11 -38.46 12.55
N ASP A 212 -10.37 -38.89 12.75
CA ASP A 212 -11.46 -38.58 11.80
C ASP A 212 -11.72 -37.07 11.70
N MET A 213 -11.61 -36.35 12.83
CA MET A 213 -11.73 -34.89 12.82
C MET A 213 -10.55 -34.23 12.10
N GLU A 214 -9.32 -34.69 12.32
CA GLU A 214 -8.13 -34.21 11.61
C GLU A 214 -8.26 -34.40 10.11
N GLU A 215 -8.69 -35.58 9.66
CA GLU A 215 -8.92 -35.87 8.25
C GLU A 215 -9.97 -34.91 7.66
N ARG A 216 -11.11 -34.71 8.34
CA ARG A 216 -12.12 -33.73 7.89
C ARG A 216 -11.63 -32.29 7.91
N LEU A 217 -10.79 -31.90 8.87
CA LEU A 217 -10.20 -30.55 8.87
C LEU A 217 -9.28 -30.35 7.66
N LEU A 218 -8.50 -31.38 7.31
CA LEU A 218 -7.64 -31.37 6.14
C LEU A 218 -8.45 -31.35 4.83
N GLU A 219 -9.46 -32.19 4.68
CA GLU A 219 -10.24 -32.32 3.45
C GLU A 219 -11.26 -31.19 3.27
N ASP A 220 -12.14 -30.99 4.27
CA ASP A 220 -13.32 -30.12 4.13
C ASP A 220 -13.02 -28.64 4.39
N CYS A 221 -12.03 -28.35 5.25
CA CYS A 221 -11.76 -26.98 5.67
C CYS A 221 -10.57 -26.38 4.92
N ILE A 222 -9.44 -27.10 4.90
CA ILE A 222 -8.15 -26.61 4.42
C ILE A 222 -7.92 -26.94 2.96
N GLY A 223 -8.31 -28.14 2.54
CA GLY A 223 -8.03 -28.74 1.24
C GLY A 223 -6.82 -29.66 1.28
N ALA A 224 -6.98 -30.89 0.78
CA ALA A 224 -5.91 -31.88 0.67
C ALA A 224 -4.78 -31.43 -0.28
N ASP A 225 -5.12 -30.59 -1.26
CA ASP A 225 -4.23 -30.05 -2.27
C ASP A 225 -4.36 -28.51 -2.40
N SER A 226 -3.71 -27.92 -3.41
CA SER A 226 -3.82 -26.49 -3.71
C SER A 226 -5.17 -26.08 -4.33
N ASP A 227 -5.99 -27.07 -4.69
CA ASP A 227 -7.14 -26.91 -5.57
C ASP A 227 -8.48 -27.05 -4.82
N SER A 228 -8.43 -27.31 -3.51
CA SER A 228 -9.57 -27.44 -2.61
C SER A 228 -9.45 -26.56 -1.34
N GLY A 229 -10.57 -26.42 -0.63
CA GLY A 229 -10.65 -25.80 0.70
C GLY A 229 -10.14 -24.35 0.81
N GLN A 230 -9.60 -24.02 1.98
CA GLN A 230 -9.06 -22.70 2.28
C GLN A 230 -7.78 -22.38 1.50
N ARG A 231 -6.93 -23.38 1.21
CA ARG A 231 -5.71 -23.22 0.40
C ARG A 231 -6.06 -22.71 -1.01
N TYR A 232 -7.06 -23.31 -1.63
CA TYR A 232 -7.57 -22.84 -2.92
C TYR A 232 -8.17 -21.44 -2.84
N CYS A 233 -8.96 -21.15 -1.79
CA CYS A 233 -9.55 -19.83 -1.60
C CYS A 233 -8.49 -18.72 -1.49
N ALA A 234 -7.46 -18.94 -0.67
CA ALA A 234 -6.33 -18.02 -0.52
C ALA A 234 -5.52 -17.89 -1.83
N SER A 235 -5.20 -19.02 -2.46
CA SER A 235 -4.50 -19.09 -3.75
C SER A 235 -5.21 -18.30 -4.85
N ARG A 236 -6.53 -18.48 -4.97
CA ARG A 236 -7.40 -17.75 -5.91
C ARG A 236 -7.38 -16.27 -5.64
N LEU A 237 -7.53 -15.88 -4.37
CA LEU A 237 -7.54 -14.48 -3.96
C LEU A 237 -6.21 -13.82 -4.32
N ILE A 238 -5.10 -14.36 -3.81
CA ILE A 238 -3.75 -13.83 -4.04
C ILE A 238 -3.49 -13.66 -5.53
N ARG A 239 -3.79 -14.67 -6.36
CA ARG A 239 -3.53 -14.58 -7.79
C ARG A 239 -4.38 -13.51 -8.48
N THR A 240 -5.64 -13.39 -8.09
CA THR A 240 -6.58 -12.42 -8.67
C THR A 240 -6.18 -10.99 -8.29
N GLU A 241 -5.85 -10.77 -7.02
CA GLU A 241 -5.36 -9.48 -6.53
C GLU A 241 -4.03 -9.12 -7.19
N VAL A 242 -3.06 -10.05 -7.26
CA VAL A 242 -1.79 -9.78 -7.95
C VAL A 242 -2.01 -9.39 -9.40
N ASN A 243 -2.90 -10.06 -10.13
CA ASN A 243 -3.22 -9.66 -11.51
C ASN A 243 -3.86 -8.26 -11.56
N HIS A 244 -4.71 -7.90 -10.60
CA HIS A 244 -5.25 -6.54 -10.51
C HIS A 244 -4.13 -5.51 -10.28
N PHE A 245 -3.32 -5.69 -9.24
CA PHE A 245 -2.27 -4.74 -8.87
C PHE A 245 -1.14 -4.66 -9.89
N SER A 246 -0.83 -5.73 -10.63
CA SER A 246 0.14 -5.67 -11.72
C SER A 246 -0.38 -4.81 -12.87
N ASN A 247 -1.64 -4.99 -13.28
CA ASN A 247 -2.23 -4.19 -14.35
C ASN A 247 -2.43 -2.72 -13.94
N GLN A 248 -2.78 -2.44 -12.68
CA GLN A 248 -2.79 -1.07 -12.16
C GLN A 248 -1.39 -0.44 -12.18
N GLY A 249 -0.36 -1.18 -11.78
CA GLY A 249 1.04 -0.72 -11.86
C GLY A 249 1.49 -0.48 -13.31
N PHE A 250 1.06 -1.31 -14.26
CA PHE A 250 1.31 -1.07 -15.69
C PHE A 250 0.66 0.22 -16.18
N LEU A 251 -0.60 0.48 -15.83
CA LEU A 251 -1.29 1.71 -16.21
C LEU A 251 -0.59 2.94 -15.66
N GLU A 252 -0.17 2.92 -14.39
CA GLU A 252 0.58 4.01 -13.80
C GLU A 252 1.92 4.21 -14.52
N GLY A 253 2.60 3.11 -14.89
CA GLY A 253 3.83 3.16 -15.67
C GLY A 253 3.60 3.76 -17.06
N TYR A 254 2.47 3.45 -17.70
CA TYR A 254 2.08 4.04 -18.99
C TYR A 254 1.84 5.53 -18.87
N LYS A 255 1.12 5.98 -17.83
CA LYS A 255 0.90 7.41 -17.55
C LYS A 255 2.23 8.14 -17.34
N ALA A 256 3.12 7.59 -16.53
CA ALA A 256 4.44 8.17 -16.26
C ALA A 256 5.33 8.24 -17.52
N ALA A 257 5.18 7.27 -18.42
CA ALA A 257 5.89 7.22 -19.70
C ALA A 257 5.25 8.07 -20.82
N GLY A 258 4.11 8.73 -20.57
CA GLY A 258 3.36 9.48 -21.58
C GLY A 258 2.68 8.59 -22.64
N ILE A 259 2.38 7.34 -22.30
CA ILE A 259 1.70 6.37 -23.16
C ILE A 259 0.19 6.51 -22.95
N THR A 260 -0.55 6.79 -24.02
CA THR A 260 -2.00 7.07 -23.95
C THR A 260 -2.88 5.88 -24.29
N ARG A 261 -2.34 4.85 -24.97
CA ARG A 261 -3.09 3.67 -25.41
C ARG A 261 -2.39 2.39 -25.00
N TYR A 262 -3.17 1.39 -24.61
CA TYR A 262 -2.70 0.05 -24.35
C TYR A 262 -3.53 -0.98 -25.13
N ARG A 263 -2.93 -2.13 -25.39
CA ARG A 263 -3.55 -3.29 -26.01
C ARG A 263 -3.76 -4.35 -24.96
N PHE A 264 -4.97 -4.90 -24.90
CA PHE A 264 -5.27 -6.06 -24.08
C PHE A 264 -4.62 -7.30 -24.70
N MET A 265 -3.87 -8.05 -23.90
CA MET A 265 -3.19 -9.26 -24.32
C MET A 265 -3.63 -10.42 -23.44
N ALA A 266 -4.45 -11.30 -24.00
CA ALA A 266 -4.86 -12.52 -23.34
C ALA A 266 -3.68 -13.52 -23.35
N THR A 267 -3.54 -14.27 -22.26
CA THR A 267 -2.68 -15.46 -22.27
C THR A 267 -3.38 -16.53 -23.09
N LEU A 268 -3.09 -16.65 -24.39
CA LEU A 268 -3.74 -17.61 -25.30
C LEU A 268 -3.27 -19.06 -25.04
N ASP A 269 -3.77 -19.68 -23.98
CA ASP A 269 -3.68 -21.11 -23.74
C ASP A 269 -5.06 -21.78 -23.63
N LEU A 270 -5.11 -23.10 -23.47
CA LEU A 270 -6.37 -23.86 -23.35
C LEU A 270 -7.24 -23.42 -22.17
N ARG A 271 -6.68 -22.67 -21.21
CA ARG A 271 -7.38 -22.16 -20.01
C ARG A 271 -7.82 -20.70 -20.17
N THR A 272 -7.67 -20.11 -21.36
CA THR A 272 -8.13 -18.74 -21.63
C THR A 272 -9.65 -18.69 -21.63
N SER A 273 -10.23 -17.82 -20.80
CA SER A 273 -11.68 -17.61 -20.80
C SER A 273 -12.18 -17.01 -22.11
N ALA A 274 -13.45 -17.26 -22.45
CA ALA A 274 -14.09 -16.67 -23.61
C ALA A 274 -14.04 -15.13 -23.59
N VAL A 275 -14.25 -14.52 -22.42
CA VAL A 275 -14.18 -13.07 -22.21
C VAL A 275 -12.79 -12.52 -22.57
N CYS A 276 -11.72 -13.14 -22.06
CA CYS A 276 -10.36 -12.71 -22.37
C CYS A 276 -10.02 -12.89 -23.86
N ARG A 277 -10.47 -13.99 -24.50
CA ARG A 277 -10.28 -14.21 -25.94
C ARG A 277 -10.97 -13.13 -26.79
N GLN A 278 -12.16 -12.69 -26.41
CA GLN A 278 -12.89 -11.63 -27.13
C GLN A 278 -12.24 -10.25 -26.99
N LEU A 279 -11.45 -10.03 -25.94
CA LEU A 279 -10.75 -8.77 -25.70
C LEU A 279 -9.32 -8.77 -26.25
N ASP A 280 -8.78 -9.95 -26.58
CA ASP A 280 -7.42 -10.07 -27.08
C ASP A 280 -7.19 -9.20 -28.32
N GLY A 281 -6.10 -8.44 -28.31
CA GLY A 281 -5.70 -7.55 -29.39
C GLY A 281 -6.45 -6.20 -29.43
N LYS A 282 -7.55 -6.02 -28.69
CA LYS A 282 -8.27 -4.74 -28.63
C LYS A 282 -7.43 -3.68 -27.94
N THR A 283 -7.55 -2.45 -28.44
CA THR A 283 -6.77 -1.29 -27.95
C THR A 283 -7.70 -0.30 -27.26
N PHE A 284 -7.33 0.12 -26.06
CA PHE A 284 -8.09 1.00 -25.18
C PHE A 284 -7.24 2.22 -24.79
N LEU A 285 -7.91 3.29 -24.35
CA LEU A 285 -7.27 4.46 -23.78
C LEU A 285 -6.88 4.19 -22.32
N VAL A 286 -5.71 4.68 -21.91
CA VAL A 286 -5.21 4.54 -20.53
C VAL A 286 -6.11 5.27 -19.52
N GLU A 287 -6.77 6.35 -19.93
CA GLU A 287 -7.71 7.11 -19.09
C GLU A 287 -9.06 6.41 -18.88
N GLU A 288 -9.47 5.56 -19.83
CA GLU A 288 -10.74 4.80 -19.78
C GLU A 288 -10.58 3.42 -19.13
N ALA A 289 -9.40 3.11 -18.59
CA ALA A 289 -9.09 1.79 -18.08
C ALA A 289 -9.89 1.46 -16.81
N LYS A 290 -10.65 0.37 -16.86
CA LYS A 290 -11.52 -0.14 -15.79
C LYS A 290 -11.33 -1.65 -15.64
N ALA A 291 -10.91 -2.03 -14.43
CA ALA A 291 -10.72 -3.43 -14.07
C ALA A 291 -12.05 -4.22 -14.22
N GLY A 292 -12.01 -5.34 -14.93
CA GLY A 292 -13.18 -6.18 -15.17
C GLY A 292 -14.01 -5.80 -16.41
N GLU A 293 -13.69 -4.71 -17.10
CA GLU A 293 -14.38 -4.28 -18.34
C GLU A 293 -13.43 -4.27 -19.55
N ASN A 294 -12.33 -3.51 -19.45
CA ASN A 294 -11.32 -3.38 -20.51
C ASN A 294 -9.88 -3.52 -19.98
N LEU A 295 -9.72 -3.76 -18.68
CA LEU A 295 -8.47 -3.98 -17.98
C LEU A 295 -8.56 -5.27 -17.15
N PRO A 296 -7.57 -6.16 -17.18
CA PRO A 296 -7.57 -7.33 -16.31
C PRO A 296 -7.52 -6.95 -14.81
N PRO A 297 -7.99 -7.82 -13.90
CA PRO A 297 -8.55 -9.15 -14.14
C PRO A 297 -10.01 -9.11 -14.59
N MET A 298 -10.36 -9.98 -15.55
CA MET A 298 -11.76 -10.13 -16.03
C MET A 298 -12.54 -11.19 -15.26
N HIS A 299 -11.82 -12.07 -14.55
CA HIS A 299 -12.38 -13.20 -13.83
C HIS A 299 -11.37 -13.67 -12.76
N PRO A 300 -11.79 -14.50 -11.79
CA PRO A 300 -10.84 -15.15 -10.88
C PRO A 300 -9.76 -15.92 -11.65
N PHE A 301 -8.52 -15.91 -11.15
CA PHE A 301 -7.35 -16.50 -11.82
C PHE A 301 -7.01 -15.93 -13.21
N CYS A 302 -7.48 -14.71 -13.54
CA CYS A 302 -7.07 -14.08 -14.78
C CYS A 302 -5.54 -13.94 -14.84
N ARG A 303 -4.97 -14.26 -16.00
CA ARG A 303 -3.54 -14.11 -16.32
C ARG A 303 -3.28 -13.12 -17.46
N SER A 304 -4.35 -12.48 -17.94
CA SER A 304 -4.23 -11.50 -19.02
C SER A 304 -3.48 -10.26 -18.51
N ILE A 305 -2.78 -9.63 -19.44
CA ILE A 305 -1.92 -8.48 -19.19
C ILE A 305 -2.21 -7.40 -20.23
N THR A 306 -1.65 -6.22 -20.02
CA THR A 306 -1.67 -5.13 -21.00
C THR A 306 -0.29 -4.93 -21.62
N VAL A 307 -0.28 -4.50 -22.88
CA VAL A 307 0.95 -4.10 -23.59
C VAL A 307 0.75 -2.69 -24.12
N PRO A 308 1.71 -1.76 -23.93
CA PRO A 308 1.54 -0.40 -24.41
C PRO A 308 1.52 -0.35 -25.95
N VAL A 309 0.69 0.53 -26.50
CA VAL A 309 0.69 0.86 -27.93
C VAL A 309 1.47 2.14 -28.11
N VAL A 310 2.70 1.99 -28.59
CA VAL A 310 3.61 3.11 -28.79
C VAL A 310 3.39 3.71 -30.18
N SER A 311 2.57 4.74 -30.26
CA SER A 311 2.40 5.61 -31.44
C SER A 311 2.56 7.06 -31.03
N ASN A 312 3.39 7.81 -31.76
CA ASN A 312 3.74 9.24 -31.61
C ASN A 312 3.37 9.89 -30.26
N ARG A 313 4.36 10.01 -29.36
CA ARG A 313 4.16 10.48 -27.98
C ARG A 313 4.22 12.01 -27.90
N PRO A 314 3.15 12.70 -27.48
CA PRO A 314 3.26 14.10 -27.11
C PRO A 314 3.92 14.22 -25.72
N GLY A 315 4.95 15.06 -25.59
CA GLY A 315 5.29 15.67 -24.29
C GLY A 315 6.43 15.07 -23.44
N THR A 316 7.14 14.01 -23.84
CA THR A 316 8.29 13.52 -23.04
C THR A 316 9.55 14.33 -23.36
N ARG A 317 9.99 15.21 -22.45
CA ARG A 317 11.30 15.87 -22.56
C ARG A 317 12.41 14.86 -22.23
N TRP A 318 13.21 14.49 -23.24
CA TRP A 318 14.38 13.65 -23.03
C TRP A 318 15.41 14.35 -22.15
N ALA A 319 15.98 13.60 -21.20
CA ALA A 319 17.14 14.03 -20.44
C ALA A 319 18.29 14.28 -21.42
N ARG A 320 18.98 15.42 -21.29
CA ARG A 320 20.14 15.76 -22.11
C ARG A 320 21.38 15.82 -21.23
N ASP A 321 22.48 15.34 -21.77
CA ASP A 321 23.79 15.45 -21.16
C ASP A 321 24.12 16.94 -20.97
N PRO A 322 24.46 17.39 -19.74
CA PRO A 322 24.73 18.79 -19.46
C PRO A 322 25.91 19.37 -20.25
N VAL A 323 26.85 18.53 -20.67
CA VAL A 323 28.09 18.92 -21.35
C VAL A 323 27.95 18.78 -22.86
N THR A 324 27.35 17.68 -23.33
CA THR A 324 27.28 17.39 -24.78
C THR A 324 25.96 17.79 -25.43
N GLY A 325 24.92 18.10 -24.64
CA GLY A 325 23.60 18.49 -25.12
C GLY A 325 22.82 17.37 -25.85
N LYS A 326 23.39 16.16 -25.93
CA LYS A 326 22.80 14.98 -26.55
C LYS A 326 21.80 14.32 -25.60
N SER A 327 20.76 13.70 -26.15
CA SER A 327 19.82 12.91 -25.35
C SER A 327 20.55 11.78 -24.64
N MET A 328 20.39 11.70 -23.32
CA MET A 328 20.91 10.60 -22.51
C MET A 328 20.03 9.38 -22.73
N THR A 329 20.66 8.22 -22.84
CA THR A 329 19.98 6.93 -22.99
C THR A 329 20.34 6.01 -21.84
N VAL A 330 19.48 5.03 -21.57
CA VAL A 330 19.85 3.92 -20.69
C VAL A 330 20.86 3.06 -21.46
N PRO A 331 22.08 2.82 -20.93
CA PRO A 331 23.05 1.94 -21.58
C PRO A 331 22.44 0.57 -21.88
N ALA A 332 22.77 -0.01 -23.03
CA ALA A 332 22.14 -1.25 -23.49
C ALA A 332 22.35 -2.42 -22.49
N ASP A 333 23.54 -2.45 -21.88
CA ASP A 333 24.02 -3.40 -20.88
C ASP A 333 23.50 -3.13 -19.45
N MET A 334 22.99 -1.93 -19.17
CA MET A 334 22.46 -1.59 -17.84
C MET A 334 21.32 -2.55 -17.45
N THR A 335 21.48 -3.24 -16.33
CA THR A 335 20.46 -4.14 -15.77
C THR A 335 19.36 -3.34 -15.06
N TYR A 336 18.21 -3.97 -14.85
CA TYR A 336 17.13 -3.35 -14.08
C TYR A 336 17.57 -3.00 -12.65
N ALA A 337 18.37 -3.85 -12.01
CA ALA A 337 18.85 -3.61 -10.65
C ALA A 337 19.73 -2.35 -10.57
N GLN A 338 20.70 -2.22 -11.49
CA GLN A 338 21.54 -1.01 -11.58
C GLN A 338 20.74 0.24 -11.88
N TRP A 339 19.74 0.14 -12.76
CA TRP A 339 18.84 1.25 -13.06
C TRP A 339 18.00 1.64 -11.84
N TYR A 340 17.46 0.66 -11.12
CA TYR A 340 16.63 0.88 -9.94
C TYR A 340 17.44 1.54 -8.81
N GLU A 341 18.63 1.03 -8.52
CA GLU A 341 19.52 1.64 -7.53
C GLU A 341 19.84 3.10 -7.89
N LYS A 342 20.18 3.36 -9.16
CA LYS A 342 20.61 4.69 -9.61
C LYS A 342 19.48 5.71 -9.70
N TYR A 343 18.32 5.31 -10.21
CA TYR A 343 17.22 6.23 -10.58
C TYR A 343 15.96 6.07 -9.74
N VAL A 344 15.93 5.12 -8.80
CA VAL A 344 14.83 4.95 -7.85
C VAL A 344 15.37 5.07 -6.43
N GLU A 345 16.24 4.18 -5.96
CA GLU A 345 16.69 4.16 -4.55
C GLU A 345 17.48 5.42 -4.19
N LYS A 346 18.45 5.83 -5.01
CA LYS A 346 19.21 7.07 -4.75
C LYS A 346 18.38 8.36 -4.86
N ARG A 347 17.19 8.28 -5.47
CA ARG A 347 16.23 9.38 -5.56
C ARG A 347 15.17 9.33 -4.47
N ASP A 348 15.02 8.19 -3.79
CA ASP A 348 14.12 8.06 -2.66
C ASP A 348 14.74 8.76 -1.45
N LEU A 349 14.11 9.84 -1.03
CA LEU A 349 14.57 10.65 0.09
C LEU A 349 14.20 10.01 1.44
N GLY A 350 13.42 8.91 1.44
CA GLY A 350 12.96 8.26 2.66
C GLY A 350 12.06 9.18 3.49
N LEU A 351 11.20 9.96 2.83
CA LEU A 351 10.22 10.81 3.52
C LEU A 351 9.21 9.92 4.26
N THR A 352 8.84 10.31 5.48
CA THR A 352 7.68 9.69 6.16
C THR A 352 6.37 10.15 5.51
N GLU A 353 5.26 9.50 5.84
CA GLU A 353 3.95 9.88 5.29
C GLU A 353 3.58 11.33 5.63
N GLU A 354 3.93 11.78 6.83
CA GLU A 354 3.69 13.14 7.32
C GLU A 354 4.58 14.18 6.63
N GLU A 355 5.84 13.84 6.39
CA GLU A 355 6.79 14.66 5.63
C GLU A 355 6.35 14.79 4.16
N GLU A 356 5.91 13.69 3.54
CA GLU A 356 5.35 13.72 2.18
C GLU A 356 4.07 14.56 2.12
N TYR A 357 3.19 14.46 3.12
CA TYR A 357 2.00 15.28 3.21
C TYR A 357 2.32 16.77 3.34
N ALA A 358 3.31 17.13 4.16
CA ALA A 358 3.76 18.52 4.30
C ALA A 358 4.33 19.06 2.98
N MET A 359 5.14 18.27 2.26
CA MET A 359 5.64 18.64 0.93
C MET A 359 4.52 18.81 -0.10
N ASN A 360 3.50 17.93 -0.10
CA ASN A 360 2.36 18.09 -0.99
C ASN A 360 1.56 19.35 -0.65
N SER A 361 1.33 19.61 0.64
CA SER A 361 0.64 20.81 1.14
C SER A 361 1.37 22.10 0.73
N TRP A 362 2.72 22.06 0.70
CA TRP A 362 3.52 23.17 0.17
C TRP A 362 3.19 23.45 -1.30
N VAL A 363 3.22 22.40 -2.13
CA VAL A 363 2.97 22.50 -3.57
C VAL A 363 1.49 22.80 -3.89
N SER A 364 0.55 22.38 -3.06
CA SER A 364 -0.91 22.58 -3.24
C SER A 364 -1.45 23.89 -2.69
N SER A 365 -0.59 24.88 -2.41
CA SER A 365 -0.94 26.22 -1.92
C SER A 365 -1.37 26.33 -0.45
N ASP A 366 -1.51 25.21 0.27
CA ASP A 366 -1.98 25.17 1.66
C ASP A 366 -1.00 25.83 2.64
N PHE A 367 0.27 25.99 2.25
CA PHE A 367 1.26 26.72 3.05
C PHE A 367 1.19 28.24 2.91
N TYR A 368 0.43 28.83 1.97
CA TYR A 368 0.38 30.30 1.86
C TYR A 368 -0.07 31.00 3.16
N PRO A 369 -1.14 30.57 3.85
CA PRO A 369 -1.55 31.18 5.11
C PRO A 369 -0.51 30.98 6.23
N ILE A 370 0.12 29.81 6.28
CA ILE A 370 1.17 29.49 7.26
C ILE A 370 2.39 30.41 7.05
N ASN A 371 2.82 30.57 5.80
CA ASN A 371 3.95 31.41 5.44
C ASN A 371 3.67 32.90 5.71
N GLU A 372 2.42 33.34 5.54
CA GLU A 372 1.99 34.70 5.89
C GLU A 372 2.05 34.94 7.41
N LYS A 373 1.53 34.00 8.21
CA LYS A 373 1.62 34.07 9.68
C LYS A 373 3.08 34.12 10.16
N LEU A 374 3.96 33.31 9.55
CA LEU A 374 5.39 33.34 9.82
C LEU A 374 6.01 34.71 9.51
N ARG A 375 5.64 35.34 8.39
CA ARG A 375 6.12 36.68 8.01
C ARG A 375 5.66 37.75 8.98
N GLN A 376 4.41 37.68 9.44
CA GLN A 376 3.80 38.65 10.35
C GLN A 376 4.13 38.39 11.84
N GLY A 377 4.72 37.25 12.17
CA GLY A 377 4.98 36.84 13.56
C GLY A 377 3.70 36.48 14.33
N ILE A 378 2.66 36.02 13.63
CA ILE A 378 1.39 35.59 14.24
C ILE A 378 1.55 34.19 14.83
N GLU A 379 0.89 33.96 15.97
CA GLU A 379 0.90 32.65 16.61
C GLU A 379 0.23 31.57 15.74
N LEU A 380 0.88 30.41 15.64
CA LEU A 380 0.46 29.26 14.84
C LEU A 380 -0.34 28.26 15.69
N THR A 381 -1.32 27.59 15.08
CA THR A 381 -2.04 26.48 15.73
C THR A 381 -1.14 25.26 15.93
N SER A 382 -1.60 24.29 16.72
CA SER A 382 -0.88 23.03 16.94
C SER A 382 -0.70 22.24 15.64
N GLU A 383 -1.71 22.25 14.76
CA GLU A 383 -1.67 21.60 13.45
C GLU A 383 -0.66 22.29 12.52
N GLU A 384 -0.65 23.62 12.49
CA GLU A 384 0.30 24.40 11.69
C GLU A 384 1.75 24.20 12.17
N LYS A 385 1.97 24.14 13.49
CA LYS A 385 3.28 23.81 14.09
C LYS A 385 3.75 22.41 13.68
N SER A 386 2.84 21.43 13.64
CA SER A 386 3.15 20.08 13.17
C SER A 386 3.49 20.07 11.68
N ALA A 387 2.71 20.75 10.84
CA ALA A 387 2.95 20.86 9.41
C ALA A 387 4.33 21.49 9.10
N ILE A 388 4.70 22.56 9.81
CA ILE A 388 6.02 23.19 9.72
C ILE A 388 7.13 22.22 10.12
N THR A 389 6.97 21.52 11.24
CA THR A 389 7.96 20.55 11.73
C THR A 389 8.21 19.45 10.71
N ASN A 390 7.14 18.95 10.08
CA ASN A 390 7.24 17.93 9.05
C ASN A 390 7.87 18.49 7.75
N LEU A 391 7.56 19.73 7.36
CA LEU A 391 8.17 20.37 6.20
C LEU A 391 9.67 20.62 6.41
N ASP A 392 10.08 21.09 7.60
CA ASP A 392 11.48 21.30 7.95
C ASP A 392 12.28 20.00 7.85
N ARG A 393 11.77 18.92 8.47
CA ARG A 393 12.38 17.59 8.41
C ARG A 393 12.43 17.03 7.00
N ALA A 394 11.39 17.25 6.19
CA ALA A 394 11.38 16.85 4.80
C ALA A 394 12.50 17.58 4.04
N LEU A 395 12.61 18.90 4.19
CA LEU A 395 13.60 19.75 3.51
C LEU A 395 15.04 19.37 3.82
N GLU A 396 15.34 18.92 5.04
CA GLU A 396 16.67 18.44 5.39
C GLU A 396 17.16 17.28 4.53
N LYS A 397 16.23 16.40 4.11
CA LYS A 397 16.49 15.23 3.29
C LYS A 397 16.72 15.58 1.82
N PHE A 398 16.23 16.74 1.36
CA PHE A 398 16.46 17.17 -0.02
C PHE A 398 17.91 17.64 -0.24
N PRO A 399 18.49 17.36 -1.42
CA PRO A 399 19.83 17.83 -1.75
C PRO A 399 19.85 19.36 -1.80
N ARG A 400 21.00 19.93 -1.42
CA ARG A 400 21.23 21.37 -1.59
C ARG A 400 21.42 21.69 -3.06
N TYR A 401 20.86 22.81 -3.50
CA TYR A 401 21.07 23.34 -4.84
C TYR A 401 22.33 24.21 -4.88
N ASN A 402 23.11 24.06 -5.96
CA ASN A 402 24.30 24.87 -6.19
C ASN A 402 24.18 25.59 -7.55
N GLY A 403 23.90 26.89 -7.51
CA GLY A 403 23.72 27.70 -8.72
C GLY A 403 22.88 28.96 -8.49
N PRO A 404 22.60 29.73 -9.55
CA PRO A 404 21.81 30.96 -9.44
C PRO A 404 20.32 30.66 -9.30
N VAL A 405 19.64 31.43 -8.44
CA VAL A 405 18.18 31.38 -8.29
C VAL A 405 17.58 32.76 -8.28
N LYS A 406 16.29 32.83 -8.62
CA LYS A 406 15.54 34.07 -8.80
C LYS A 406 14.20 33.97 -8.10
N ARG A 407 13.70 35.06 -7.54
CA ARG A 407 12.36 35.13 -6.97
C ARG A 407 11.68 36.42 -7.39
N SER A 408 10.44 36.31 -7.83
CA SER A 408 9.58 37.45 -8.14
C SER A 408 8.61 37.65 -6.98
N LEU A 409 8.47 38.88 -6.51
CA LEU A 409 7.60 39.26 -5.41
C LEU A 409 6.67 40.38 -5.87
N VAL A 410 5.36 40.14 -5.76
CA VAL A 410 4.34 41.14 -6.06
C VAL A 410 4.07 41.92 -4.78
N ILE A 411 4.38 43.21 -4.78
CA ILE A 411 4.14 44.12 -3.65
C ILE A 411 3.44 45.35 -4.21
N SER A 412 2.11 45.28 -4.24
CA SER A 412 1.28 46.31 -4.87
C SER A 412 1.04 47.52 -3.97
N ASP A 413 1.10 47.37 -2.64
CA ASP A 413 0.99 48.49 -1.72
C ASP A 413 2.32 49.30 -1.70
N PRO A 414 2.30 50.59 -2.06
CA PRO A 414 3.49 51.43 -2.02
C PRO A 414 4.14 51.52 -0.62
N THR A 415 3.34 51.41 0.44
CA THR A 415 3.86 51.49 1.82
C THR A 415 4.68 50.25 2.17
N GLU A 416 4.17 49.07 1.85
CA GLU A 416 4.90 47.81 1.97
C GLU A 416 6.13 47.75 1.07
N LEU A 417 6.04 48.24 -0.17
CA LEU A 417 7.19 48.30 -1.07
C LEU A 417 8.29 49.20 -0.50
N GLN A 418 7.93 50.35 0.07
CA GLN A 418 8.89 51.23 0.71
C GLN A 418 9.51 50.59 1.95
N ARG A 419 8.72 49.88 2.77
CA ARG A 419 9.22 49.11 3.92
C ARG A 419 10.22 48.03 3.46
N PHE A 420 9.90 47.32 2.40
CA PHE A 420 10.78 46.32 1.80
C PHE A 420 12.12 46.93 1.35
N VAL A 421 12.08 48.06 0.65
CA VAL A 421 13.30 48.76 0.21
C VAL A 421 14.15 49.21 1.40
N ASN A 422 13.51 49.71 2.47
CA ASN A 422 14.22 50.17 3.66
C ASN A 422 14.91 49.04 4.43
N THR A 423 14.32 47.84 4.46
CA THR A 423 14.95 46.67 5.09
C THR A 423 16.07 46.09 4.23
N HIS A 424 15.96 46.24 2.91
CA HIS A 424 16.90 45.69 1.93
C HIS A 424 17.94 46.71 1.45
N THR A 425 18.54 47.51 2.35
CA THR A 425 19.67 48.38 1.98
C THR A 425 20.97 47.58 1.84
N VAL A 426 21.85 47.99 0.93
CA VAL A 426 23.14 47.33 0.70
C VAL A 426 23.95 47.24 2.00
N GLY A 427 24.48 46.06 2.30
CA GLY A 427 25.21 45.74 3.54
C GLY A 427 24.34 45.20 4.67
N ASN A 428 23.02 45.40 4.64
CA ASN A 428 22.14 44.85 5.67
C ASN A 428 22.04 43.33 5.56
N THR A 429 21.89 42.68 6.72
CA THR A 429 21.41 41.30 6.79
C THR A 429 19.88 41.32 6.89
N VAL A 430 19.22 40.59 6.00
CA VAL A 430 17.78 40.34 6.05
C VAL A 430 17.55 38.88 6.42
N THR A 431 16.73 38.66 7.44
CA THR A 431 16.29 37.32 7.85
C THR A 431 14.82 37.17 7.52
N TYR A 432 14.48 36.10 6.81
CA TYR A 432 13.10 35.76 6.47
C TYR A 432 12.60 34.70 7.44
N ASN A 433 11.58 35.04 8.22
CA ASN A 433 10.98 34.12 9.19
C ASN A 433 10.14 33.02 8.51
N GLU A 434 9.76 33.27 7.27
CA GLU A 434 9.00 32.37 6.42
C GLU A 434 9.91 31.58 5.46
N TYR A 435 9.37 30.55 4.80
CA TYR A 435 10.06 29.83 3.73
C TYR A 435 10.14 30.68 2.45
N ILE A 436 11.25 30.58 1.72
CA ILE A 436 11.47 31.31 0.48
C ILE A 436 11.55 30.36 -0.71
N ALA A 437 10.53 30.39 -1.58
CA ALA A 437 10.59 29.71 -2.88
C ALA A 437 11.33 30.57 -3.92
N ALA A 438 12.40 30.04 -4.50
CA ALA A 438 13.07 30.64 -5.64
C ALA A 438 13.01 29.67 -6.83
N THR A 439 13.16 30.16 -8.05
CA THR A 439 13.28 29.32 -9.24
C THR A 439 14.70 29.38 -9.79
N CYS A 440 15.23 28.22 -10.18
CA CYS A 440 16.46 28.15 -10.98
C CYS A 440 16.19 28.26 -12.49
N GLY A 441 14.91 28.39 -12.87
CA GLY A 441 14.46 28.44 -14.26
C GLY A 441 14.32 29.85 -14.84
N LYS A 442 13.32 30.01 -15.72
CA LYS A 442 12.92 31.31 -16.22
C LYS A 442 12.27 32.13 -15.10
N THR A 443 12.37 33.44 -15.17
CA THR A 443 11.72 34.33 -14.20
C THR A 443 10.22 34.07 -14.21
N TYR A 444 9.66 33.74 -13.04
CA TYR A 444 8.27 33.32 -12.89
C TYR A 444 7.29 34.43 -13.25
N ASN A 445 7.49 35.63 -12.67
CA ASN A 445 6.70 36.81 -12.99
C ASN A 445 7.65 38.00 -13.27
N PRO A 446 8.03 38.24 -14.54
CA PRO A 446 8.91 39.35 -14.93
C PRO A 446 8.34 40.75 -14.62
N ASP A 447 7.03 40.83 -14.41
CA ASP A 447 6.32 42.10 -14.19
C ASP A 447 6.13 42.46 -12.72
N ALA A 448 6.43 41.53 -11.80
CA ALA A 448 6.41 41.79 -10.38
C ALA A 448 7.32 42.97 -10.00
N GLU A 449 6.86 43.78 -9.05
CA GLU A 449 7.50 45.01 -8.59
C GLU A 449 8.88 44.73 -8.00
N VAL A 450 9.07 43.57 -7.37
CA VAL A 450 10.33 43.17 -6.78
C VAL A 450 10.89 41.93 -7.46
N GLN A 451 12.15 41.99 -7.85
CA GLN A 451 12.93 40.85 -8.35
C GLN A 451 14.14 40.64 -7.47
N ILE A 452 14.19 39.48 -6.82
CA ILE A 452 15.32 39.03 -6.01
C ILE A 452 16.19 38.09 -6.84
N TYR A 453 17.49 38.36 -6.84
CA TYR A 453 18.50 37.51 -7.46
C TYR A 453 19.47 37.02 -6.41
N ILE A 454 19.67 35.70 -6.34
CA ILE A 454 20.69 35.07 -5.50
C ILE A 454 21.68 34.40 -6.48
N PRO A 455 22.83 35.03 -6.77
CA PRO A 455 23.77 34.53 -7.78
C PRO A 455 24.32 33.14 -7.46
N GLN A 456 24.47 32.84 -6.17
CA GLN A 456 25.00 31.58 -5.69
C GLN A 456 24.16 31.07 -4.52
N CYS A 457 23.20 30.19 -4.82
CA CYS A 457 22.51 29.39 -3.83
C CYS A 457 23.42 28.25 -3.36
N LYS A 458 23.51 28.03 -2.05
CA LYS A 458 24.17 26.88 -1.40
C LYS A 458 23.30 26.25 -0.31
N ASN A 459 22.38 27.01 0.29
CA ASN A 459 21.54 26.58 1.41
C ASN A 459 20.13 26.21 0.97
N GLY A 460 19.66 26.66 -0.21
CA GLY A 460 18.38 26.28 -0.77
C GLY A 460 18.31 24.79 -1.10
N ARG A 461 17.15 24.18 -0.89
CA ARG A 461 16.87 22.76 -1.13
C ARG A 461 16.24 22.56 -2.49
N ASP A 462 16.78 21.63 -3.26
CA ASP A 462 16.29 21.32 -4.61
C ASP A 462 15.07 20.40 -4.55
N ILE A 463 13.88 21.01 -4.60
CA ILE A 463 12.59 20.29 -4.53
C ILE A 463 11.97 20.03 -5.90
N ARG A 464 12.75 20.20 -6.99
CA ARG A 464 12.27 20.02 -8.37
C ARG A 464 11.77 18.61 -8.67
N SER A 465 12.25 17.61 -7.93
CA SER A 465 11.75 16.23 -8.01
C SER A 465 10.30 16.10 -7.55
N PHE A 466 9.80 17.01 -6.72
CA PHE A 466 8.45 17.05 -6.20
C PHE A 466 7.50 17.89 -7.07
N ASN A 467 8.02 18.97 -7.65
CA ASN A 467 7.29 19.84 -8.58
C ASN A 467 8.14 20.15 -9.82
N THR A 468 8.07 19.25 -10.81
CA THR A 468 8.90 19.35 -12.03
C THR A 468 8.52 20.54 -12.92
N GLY A 469 7.32 21.11 -12.73
CA GLY A 469 6.80 22.23 -13.50
C GLY A 469 7.43 23.58 -13.15
N GLU A 470 7.71 23.83 -11.86
CA GLU A 470 8.09 25.18 -11.38
C GLU A 470 9.60 25.41 -11.22
N GLN A 471 10.42 24.37 -11.37
CA GLN A 471 11.88 24.45 -11.21
C GLN A 471 12.29 25.11 -9.88
N GLU A 472 11.56 24.74 -8.82
CA GLU A 472 11.58 25.39 -7.51
C GLU A 472 12.74 24.91 -6.61
N ILE A 473 13.39 25.87 -5.96
CA ILE A 473 14.42 25.73 -4.93
C ILE A 473 13.89 26.40 -3.66
N LEU A 474 13.75 25.64 -2.58
CA LEU A 474 13.10 26.09 -1.36
C LEU A 474 14.12 26.34 -0.25
N TYR A 475 14.14 27.57 0.27
CA TYR A 475 14.88 27.90 1.49
C TYR A 475 14.04 27.63 2.72
N ALA A 476 14.68 27.02 3.73
CA ALA A 476 14.07 26.85 5.04
C ALA A 476 13.76 28.21 5.69
N ARG A 477 12.71 28.24 6.51
CA ARG A 477 12.38 29.39 7.35
C ARG A 477 13.55 29.80 8.25
N GLY A 478 13.67 31.09 8.54
CA GLY A 478 14.81 31.66 9.28
C GLY A 478 16.07 31.89 8.44
N SER A 479 16.01 31.69 7.12
CA SER A 479 17.16 31.91 6.23
C SER A 479 17.56 33.39 6.20
N SER A 480 18.87 33.64 6.28
CA SER A 480 19.44 34.98 6.34
C SER A 480 20.34 35.28 5.15
N PHE A 481 20.26 36.52 4.65
CA PHE A 481 20.98 36.96 3.47
C PHE A 481 21.57 38.36 3.67
N VAL A 482 22.73 38.61 3.09
CA VAL A 482 23.34 39.93 3.00
C VAL A 482 22.96 40.58 1.66
N VAL A 483 22.47 41.81 1.71
CA VAL A 483 22.14 42.57 0.50
C VAL A 483 23.41 43.11 -0.13
N SER A 484 23.75 42.68 -1.35
CA SER A 484 24.94 43.18 -2.06
C SER A 484 24.64 44.28 -3.07
N LYS A 485 23.42 44.32 -3.61
CA LYS A 485 23.04 45.33 -4.61
C LYS A 485 21.55 45.59 -4.60
N VAL A 486 21.18 46.85 -4.79
CA VAL A 486 19.79 47.27 -5.02
C VAL A 486 19.77 48.20 -6.22
N VAL A 487 18.87 47.96 -7.17
CA VAL A 487 18.69 48.79 -8.35
C VAL A 487 17.20 49.09 -8.51
N ARG A 488 16.84 50.37 -8.53
CA ARG A 488 15.48 50.83 -8.79
C ARG A 488 15.37 51.35 -10.22
N LYS A 489 14.41 50.82 -10.99
CA LYS A 489 14.10 51.26 -12.36
C LYS A 489 12.60 51.52 -12.45
N GLY A 490 12.20 52.78 -12.38
CA GLY A 490 10.78 53.15 -12.29
C GLY A 490 10.14 52.54 -11.04
N TYR A 491 9.05 51.77 -11.24
CA TYR A 491 8.33 51.07 -10.18
C TYR A 491 8.96 49.72 -9.80
N LYS A 492 9.92 49.20 -10.57
CA LYS A 492 10.57 47.91 -10.30
C LYS A 492 11.82 48.07 -9.43
N VAL A 493 11.97 47.20 -8.43
CA VAL A 493 13.11 47.08 -7.53
C VAL A 493 13.79 45.73 -7.75
N MET A 494 15.08 45.76 -8.08
CA MET A 494 15.91 44.57 -8.23
C MET A 494 16.88 44.49 -7.06
N VAL A 495 16.87 43.37 -6.34
CA VAL A 495 17.73 43.14 -5.17
C VAL A 495 18.62 41.93 -5.44
N CYS A 496 19.92 42.08 -5.17
CA CYS A 496 20.87 40.98 -5.18
C CYS A 496 21.22 40.59 -3.74
N LEU A 497 21.08 39.31 -3.43
CA LEU A 497 21.29 38.74 -2.11
C LEU A 497 22.41 37.69 -2.15
N HIS A 498 23.21 37.63 -1.09
CA HIS A 498 24.12 36.51 -0.83
C HIS A 498 23.72 35.82 0.46
N GLU A 499 23.78 34.49 0.47
CA GLU A 499 23.56 33.72 1.68
C GLU A 499 24.61 34.08 2.74
N LYS A 500 24.17 34.24 3.99
CA LYS A 500 25.03 34.52 5.13
C LYS A 500 25.69 33.26 5.68
#